data_AF-A0A8X8B0V5-F1
#
_entry.id   AF-A0A8X8B0V5-F1
#
_cell.length_a   1.000
_cell.length_b   1.000
_cell.length_c   1.000
_cell.angle_alpha   90.00
_cell.angle_beta   90.00
_cell.angle_gamma   90.00
#
_symmetry.space_group_name_H-M   'P 1'
#
loop_
_entity.id
_entity.type
_entity.pdbx_description
1 polymer ?
#
loop_
_entity_poly.entity_id
_entity_poly.type
_entity_poly.pdbx_seq_one_letter_code
_entity_poly.pdbx_strand_id
1 'polypeptide(L)'
;MTTQELAMEGEKHLEQTIDSAFQIIAAMNDELCNPSLWSTDSTPATASSNGTAIASADAAAIVGAPNHSEPGGGGGGGSGNSVLDEASVRYKNSVTSLRAVLAAIPNSQKAKAFEMENGLETPGSDEEIENLEEQALSLRREIGEKNVHVKELIDKFRELIADISTWQSPCSV
;
A
#
# COMPACT_ATOMS: atom_id res chain seq x y z
N MET A 1 -8.35 16.98 -18.30
CA MET A 1 -7.64 15.81 -17.78
C MET A 1 -7.66 14.73 -18.85
N THR A 2 -6.50 14.28 -19.31
CA THR A 2 -6.39 13.25 -20.36
C THR A 2 -6.70 11.87 -19.79
N THR A 3 -6.93 10.88 -20.65
CA THR A 3 -7.12 9.48 -20.22
C THR A 3 -5.85 8.91 -19.54
N GLN A 4 -4.65 9.40 -19.90
CA GLN A 4 -3.38 9.03 -19.26
C GLN A 4 -3.25 9.65 -17.86
N GLU A 5 -3.59 10.92 -17.70
CA GLU A 5 -3.64 11.58 -16.38
C GLU A 5 -4.64 10.89 -15.44
N LEU A 6 -5.81 10.51 -15.95
CA LEU A 6 -6.80 9.73 -15.21
C LEU A 6 -6.30 8.33 -14.84
N ALA A 7 -5.51 7.67 -15.70
CA ALA A 7 -4.90 6.38 -15.35
C ALA A 7 -3.91 6.52 -14.18
N MET A 8 -3.00 7.50 -14.24
CA MET A 8 -1.98 7.72 -13.18
C MET A 8 -2.60 8.14 -11.84
N GLU A 9 -3.60 9.04 -11.84
CA GLU A 9 -4.29 9.43 -10.60
C GLU A 9 -5.17 8.28 -10.06
N GLY A 10 -5.70 7.42 -10.94
CA GLY A 10 -6.42 6.19 -10.58
C GLY A 10 -5.53 5.14 -9.91
N GLU A 11 -4.33 4.90 -10.45
CA GLU A 11 -3.30 4.02 -9.88
C GLU A 11 -2.90 4.49 -8.47
N LYS A 12 -2.53 5.76 -8.34
CA LYS A 12 -2.24 6.42 -7.06
C LYS A 12 -3.38 6.31 -6.03
N HIS A 13 -4.64 6.48 -6.43
CA HIS A 13 -5.77 6.29 -5.51
C HIS A 13 -6.04 4.82 -5.16
N LEU A 14 -5.68 3.87 -6.04
CA LEU A 14 -5.73 2.44 -5.75
C LEU A 14 -4.66 2.05 -4.72
N GLU A 15 -3.43 2.53 -4.86
CA GLU A 15 -2.36 2.36 -3.84
C GLU A 15 -2.80 2.92 -2.48
N GLN A 16 -3.27 4.18 -2.45
CA GLN A 16 -3.79 4.82 -1.23
C GLN A 16 -4.96 4.06 -0.59
N THR A 17 -5.79 3.41 -1.40
CA THR A 17 -6.89 2.54 -0.94
C THR A 17 -6.33 1.27 -0.28
N ILE A 18 -5.34 0.64 -0.91
CA ILE A 18 -4.68 -0.59 -0.43
C ILE A 18 -3.93 -0.32 0.88
N ASP A 19 -3.11 0.74 0.96
CA ASP A 19 -2.37 1.12 2.16
C ASP A 19 -3.29 1.45 3.34
N SER A 20 -4.40 2.14 3.07
CA SER A 20 -5.39 2.45 4.11
C SER A 20 -6.12 1.19 4.58
N ALA A 21 -6.42 0.24 3.69
CA ALA A 21 -7.01 -1.05 4.05
C ALA A 21 -6.05 -1.91 4.90
N PHE A 22 -4.75 -1.95 4.55
CA PHE A 22 -3.74 -2.62 5.38
C PHE A 22 -3.63 -1.98 6.77
N GLN A 23 -3.69 -0.64 6.87
CA GLN A 23 -3.66 0.06 8.16
C GLN A 23 -4.91 -0.21 9.02
N ILE A 24 -6.10 -0.32 8.42
CA ILE A 24 -7.32 -0.76 9.12
C ILE A 24 -7.12 -2.18 9.67
N ILE A 25 -6.66 -3.12 8.84
CA ILE A 25 -6.46 -4.52 9.25
C ILE A 25 -5.38 -4.63 10.34
N ALA A 26 -4.29 -3.87 10.23
CA ALA A 26 -3.23 -3.83 11.24
C ALA A 26 -3.74 -3.26 12.57
N ALA A 27 -4.41 -2.11 12.58
CA ALA A 27 -4.97 -1.51 13.78
C ALA A 27 -6.02 -2.41 14.45
N MET A 28 -6.89 -3.06 13.65
CA MET A 28 -7.82 -4.07 14.15
C MET A 28 -7.10 -5.29 14.72
N ASN A 29 -6.00 -5.74 14.12
CA ASN A 29 -5.21 -6.88 14.61
C ASN A 29 -4.48 -6.54 15.91
N ASP A 30 -3.94 -5.33 16.04
CA ASP A 30 -3.30 -4.85 17.27
C ASP A 30 -4.32 -4.71 18.40
N GLU A 31 -5.50 -4.14 18.12
CA GLU A 31 -6.63 -4.13 19.08
C GLU A 31 -7.11 -5.55 19.42
N LEU A 32 -7.13 -6.50 18.47
CA LEU A 32 -7.58 -7.90 18.68
C LEU A 32 -6.49 -8.87 19.19
N CYS A 33 -5.23 -8.43 19.30
CA CYS A 33 -4.14 -9.20 19.89
C CYS A 33 -3.61 -8.63 21.23
N ASN A 34 -3.90 -7.37 21.58
CA ASN A 34 -3.44 -6.73 22.83
C ASN A 34 -4.09 -7.34 24.10
N PRO A 35 -3.38 -8.16 24.90
CA PRO A 35 -4.00 -8.93 25.99
C PRO A 35 -4.61 -8.05 27.09
N SER A 36 -4.11 -6.81 27.26
CA SER A 36 -4.62 -5.87 28.26
C SER A 36 -6.11 -5.49 28.08
N LEU A 37 -6.69 -5.72 26.89
CA LEU A 37 -8.09 -5.42 26.60
C LEU A 37 -9.06 -6.54 27.01
N TRP A 38 -8.57 -7.76 27.30
CA TRP A 38 -9.38 -8.87 27.84
C TRP A 38 -8.84 -9.42 29.17
N SER A 39 -7.72 -8.92 29.67
CA SER A 39 -7.26 -9.14 31.05
C SER A 39 -8.21 -8.48 32.04
N THR A 40 -9.32 -9.16 32.34
CA THR A 40 -10.20 -8.80 33.45
C THR A 40 -9.48 -9.07 34.77
N ASP A 41 -8.75 -8.06 35.26
CA ASP A 41 -8.16 -8.04 36.60
C ASP A 41 -9.26 -8.28 37.64
N SER A 42 -9.40 -9.54 38.05
CA SER A 42 -10.44 -10.01 38.95
C SER A 42 -10.06 -9.71 40.40
N THR A 43 -9.76 -8.44 40.67
CA THR A 43 -9.51 -7.91 42.00
C THR A 43 -10.85 -7.60 42.65
N PRO A 44 -11.32 -8.40 43.64
CA PRO A 44 -12.56 -8.08 44.34
C PRO A 44 -12.38 -6.78 45.13
N ALA A 45 -13.37 -5.89 45.05
CA ALA A 45 -13.32 -4.60 45.73
C ALA A 45 -13.38 -4.77 47.26
N THR A 46 -12.22 -4.80 47.92
CA THR A 46 -12.09 -4.85 49.39
C THR A 46 -12.52 -3.52 50.02
N ALA A 47 -13.82 -3.39 50.26
CA ALA A 47 -14.40 -2.31 51.03
C ALA A 47 -14.09 -2.44 52.53
N SER A 48 -13.02 -1.79 52.99
CA SER A 48 -12.79 -1.47 54.42
C SER A 48 -11.86 -0.25 54.51
N SER A 49 -12.39 0.97 54.62
CA SER A 49 -12.93 1.63 55.84
C SER A 49 -11.85 2.12 56.82
N ASN A 50 -11.67 3.45 56.91
CA ASN A 50 -11.48 4.16 58.19
C ASN A 50 -11.59 5.69 58.02
N GLY A 51 -12.52 6.30 58.78
CA GLY A 51 -12.71 7.75 58.91
C GLY A 51 -13.48 8.41 57.74
N THR A 52 -14.59 9.12 57.94
CA THR A 52 -15.43 9.30 59.15
C THR A 52 -16.88 9.55 58.71
N ALA A 53 -17.87 9.26 59.56
CA ALA A 53 -19.30 9.56 59.31
C ALA A 53 -19.59 11.09 59.24
N ILE A 54 -20.75 11.62 58.84
CA ILE A 54 -22.15 11.12 58.87
C ILE A 54 -22.92 11.68 57.64
N ALA A 55 -23.99 11.01 57.19
CA ALA A 55 -24.84 11.46 56.06
C ALA A 55 -26.09 12.25 56.49
N SER A 56 -26.58 13.20 55.65
CA SER A 56 -27.99 13.60 55.60
C SER A 56 -28.39 14.40 54.34
N ALA A 57 -29.44 13.92 53.67
CA ALA A 57 -30.52 14.58 52.91
C ALA A 57 -30.36 15.94 52.14
N ASP A 58 -30.83 15.89 50.88
CA ASP A 58 -31.80 16.79 50.21
C ASP A 58 -31.46 18.26 49.85
N ALA A 59 -31.58 18.59 48.55
CA ALA A 59 -32.45 19.67 48.04
C ALA A 59 -32.46 19.79 46.49
N ALA A 60 -33.67 19.96 45.93
CA ALA A 60 -34.03 20.69 44.69
C ALA A 60 -33.39 20.36 43.31
N ALA A 61 -34.27 20.14 42.32
CA ALA A 61 -33.99 20.20 40.87
C ALA A 61 -34.61 21.49 40.24
N ILE A 62 -34.70 21.57 38.89
CA ILE A 62 -35.34 22.64 38.06
C ILE A 62 -34.43 23.90 37.93
N VAL A 63 -34.05 24.48 36.77
CA VAL A 63 -34.33 24.38 35.30
C VAL A 63 -32.96 24.22 34.56
N GLY A 64 -32.78 23.78 33.30
CA GLY A 64 -33.65 23.30 32.21
C GLY A 64 -33.43 24.06 30.86
N ALA A 65 -33.93 23.49 29.75
CA ALA A 65 -33.81 23.95 28.34
C ALA A 65 -32.39 23.87 27.69
N PRO A 66 -32.29 23.69 26.33
CA PRO A 66 -31.05 23.21 25.70
C PRO A 66 -30.26 24.29 24.95
N ASN A 67 -28.93 24.25 25.02
CA ASN A 67 -28.05 24.95 24.07
C ASN A 67 -26.75 24.18 23.77
N HIS A 68 -26.58 23.93 22.47
CA HIS A 68 -25.37 23.80 21.67
C HIS A 68 -24.02 24.21 22.34
N SER A 69 -23.20 23.22 22.72
CA SER A 69 -21.80 23.40 23.13
C SER A 69 -20.91 22.27 22.60
N GLU A 70 -19.70 22.62 22.15
CA GLU A 70 -18.65 21.67 21.79
C GLU A 70 -18.02 21.01 23.04
N PRO A 71 -17.66 19.73 23.01
CA PRO A 71 -16.81 19.10 24.01
C PRO A 71 -15.33 19.14 23.58
N GLY A 72 -14.74 20.33 23.60
CA GLY A 72 -13.31 20.53 23.35
C GLY A 72 -12.42 20.11 24.53
N GLY A 73 -12.09 18.82 24.63
CA GLY A 73 -10.93 18.30 25.39
C GLY A 73 -11.16 17.89 26.85
N GLY A 74 -10.53 16.77 27.25
CA GLY A 74 -10.32 16.37 28.64
C GLY A 74 -10.66 14.91 28.95
N GLY A 75 -9.65 14.13 29.36
CA GLY A 75 -9.81 12.74 29.83
C GLY A 75 -9.04 11.73 28.97
N GLY A 76 -8.07 11.02 29.57
CA GLY A 76 -7.25 10.03 28.88
C GLY A 76 -7.76 8.60 29.03
N GLY A 77 -7.67 7.81 27.96
CA GLY A 77 -7.97 6.38 27.94
C GLY A 77 -8.26 5.88 26.51
N GLY A 78 -7.50 4.90 26.03
CA GLY A 78 -7.74 4.25 24.73
C GLY A 78 -7.16 4.97 23.50
N SER A 79 -5.84 4.82 23.26
CA SER A 79 -5.16 5.39 22.08
C SER A 79 -5.19 4.49 20.82
N GLY A 80 -6.08 3.49 20.76
CA GLY A 80 -6.22 2.59 19.61
C GLY A 80 -7.17 3.14 18.53
N ASN A 81 -8.37 3.53 18.95
CA ASN A 81 -9.47 3.82 18.03
C ASN A 81 -9.21 5.02 17.09
N SER A 82 -8.31 5.95 17.46
CA SER A 82 -7.93 7.08 16.60
C SER A 82 -7.21 6.64 15.33
N VAL A 83 -6.31 5.65 15.41
CA VAL A 83 -5.59 5.12 14.24
C VAL A 83 -6.55 4.36 13.32
N LEU A 84 -7.46 3.58 13.91
CA LEU A 84 -8.48 2.84 13.18
C LEU A 84 -9.51 3.76 12.48
N ASP A 85 -9.96 4.82 13.14
CA ASP A 85 -10.86 5.82 12.55
C ASP A 85 -10.15 6.63 11.45
N GLU A 86 -8.91 7.09 11.68
CA GLU A 86 -8.16 7.85 10.68
C GLU A 86 -7.88 7.00 9.43
N ALA A 87 -7.49 5.72 9.59
CA ALA A 87 -7.32 4.79 8.48
C ALA A 87 -8.66 4.50 7.76
N SER A 88 -9.76 4.40 8.49
CA SER A 88 -11.12 4.25 7.94
C SER A 88 -11.56 5.48 7.12
N VAL A 89 -11.23 6.68 7.58
CA VAL A 89 -11.47 7.94 6.86
C VAL A 89 -10.59 8.02 5.60
N ARG A 90 -9.29 7.69 5.70
CA ARG A 90 -8.36 7.68 4.56
C ARG A 90 -8.76 6.66 3.50
N TYR A 91 -9.21 5.46 3.89
CA TYR A 91 -9.78 4.45 3.00
C TYR A 91 -11.05 4.95 2.31
N LYS A 92 -12.02 5.47 3.06
CA LYS A 92 -13.28 6.02 2.52
C LYS A 92 -13.02 7.14 1.50
N ASN A 93 -12.05 8.02 1.77
CA ASN A 93 -11.72 9.14 0.92
C ASN A 93 -11.01 8.68 -0.38
N SER A 94 -9.97 7.85 -0.29
CA SER A 94 -9.25 7.31 -1.46
C SER A 94 -10.17 6.48 -2.37
N VAL A 95 -11.03 5.63 -1.81
CA VAL A 95 -12.07 4.90 -2.55
C VAL A 95 -13.07 5.84 -3.24
N THR A 96 -13.39 6.99 -2.64
CA THR A 96 -14.30 7.98 -3.24
C THR A 96 -13.64 8.68 -4.43
N SER A 97 -12.37 9.06 -4.30
CA SER A 97 -11.60 9.66 -5.41
C SER A 97 -11.35 8.65 -6.54
N LEU A 98 -11.03 7.39 -6.23
CA LEU A 98 -10.90 6.31 -7.21
C LEU A 98 -12.20 6.12 -8.03
N ARG A 99 -13.36 6.13 -7.37
CA ARG A 99 -14.67 6.08 -8.05
C ARG A 99 -14.91 7.29 -8.95
N ALA A 100 -14.48 8.49 -8.53
CA ALA A 100 -14.59 9.71 -9.35
C ALA A 100 -13.71 9.62 -10.61
N VAL A 101 -12.48 9.13 -10.49
CA VAL A 101 -11.58 8.87 -11.63
C VAL A 101 -12.18 7.83 -12.58
N LEU A 102 -12.67 6.69 -12.07
CA LEU A 102 -13.31 5.66 -12.87
C LEU A 102 -14.55 6.17 -13.61
N ALA A 103 -15.35 7.06 -13.00
CA ALA A 103 -16.48 7.73 -13.65
C ALA A 103 -16.04 8.78 -14.69
N ALA A 104 -14.85 9.36 -14.56
CA ALA A 104 -14.30 10.32 -15.52
C ALA A 104 -13.68 9.66 -16.76
N ILE A 105 -13.16 8.43 -16.68
CA ILE A 105 -12.52 7.73 -17.81
C ILE A 105 -13.41 7.65 -19.07
N PRO A 106 -14.67 7.17 -19.02
CA PRO A 106 -15.54 7.14 -20.19
C PRO A 106 -15.83 8.53 -20.78
N ASN A 107 -15.88 9.55 -19.92
CA ASN A 107 -16.08 10.93 -20.35
C ASN A 107 -14.84 11.49 -21.04
N SER A 108 -13.63 11.13 -20.60
CA SER A 108 -12.37 11.47 -21.29
C SER A 108 -12.26 10.79 -22.66
N GLN A 109 -12.70 9.54 -22.77
CA GLN A 109 -12.73 8.79 -24.04
C GLN A 109 -13.74 9.41 -25.01
N LYS A 110 -14.93 9.80 -24.53
CA LYS A 110 -15.93 10.51 -25.33
C LYS A 110 -15.44 11.90 -25.76
N ALA A 111 -14.73 12.63 -24.91
CA ALA A 111 -14.10 13.89 -25.28
C ALA A 111 -13.03 13.69 -26.35
N LYS A 112 -12.12 12.71 -26.18
CA LYS A 112 -11.10 12.38 -27.19
C LYS A 112 -11.74 11.91 -28.51
N ALA A 113 -12.89 11.25 -28.49
CA ALA A 113 -13.63 10.90 -29.70
C ALA A 113 -14.19 12.14 -30.44
N PHE A 114 -14.76 13.12 -29.72
CA PHE A 114 -15.21 14.39 -30.32
C PHE A 114 -14.05 15.25 -30.83
N GLU A 115 -12.88 15.21 -30.17
CA GLU A 115 -11.69 15.87 -30.71
C GLU A 115 -11.12 15.12 -31.92
N MET A 116 -11.17 13.79 -31.95
CA MET A 116 -10.74 12.99 -33.11
C MET A 116 -11.70 13.07 -34.31
N GLU A 117 -12.98 13.42 -34.10
CA GLU A 117 -13.95 13.68 -35.18
C GLU A 117 -13.66 15.02 -35.90
N ASN A 118 -13.04 16.00 -35.22
CA ASN A 118 -12.63 17.30 -35.77
C ASN A 118 -11.11 17.45 -35.96
N GLY A 119 -10.32 16.49 -35.49
CA GLY A 119 -8.86 16.58 -35.35
C GLY A 119 -8.19 15.29 -35.81
N LEU A 120 -7.55 15.37 -36.97
CA LEU A 120 -6.73 14.30 -37.54
C LEU A 120 -5.55 13.96 -36.62
N GLU A 121 -5.24 12.66 -36.52
CA GLU A 121 -4.03 12.06 -35.91
C GLU A 121 -3.80 12.25 -34.40
N THR A 122 -3.79 11.13 -33.65
CA THR A 122 -2.75 10.75 -32.65
C THR A 122 -3.08 9.34 -32.11
N PRO A 123 -2.60 8.27 -32.76
CA PRO A 123 -2.29 7.00 -32.07
C PRO A 123 -1.07 7.21 -31.13
N GLY A 124 -0.63 6.17 -30.43
CA GLY A 124 0.79 6.12 -30.07
C GLY A 124 1.59 6.06 -31.38
N SER A 125 2.63 6.88 -31.52
CA SER A 125 3.40 6.99 -32.78
C SER A 125 3.90 5.62 -33.24
N ASP A 126 3.66 5.28 -34.50
CA ASP A 126 4.08 4.02 -35.11
C ASP A 126 5.62 3.88 -35.01
N GLU A 127 6.29 5.04 -35.11
CA GLU A 127 7.73 5.25 -34.94
C GLU A 127 8.26 4.95 -33.53
N GLU A 128 7.42 5.05 -32.48
CA GLU A 128 7.81 4.64 -31.11
C GLU A 128 7.79 3.11 -30.98
N ILE A 129 6.80 2.46 -31.61
CA ILE A 129 6.68 1.00 -31.66
C ILE A 129 7.84 0.40 -32.47
N GLU A 130 8.12 0.95 -33.66
CA GLU A 130 9.25 0.53 -34.51
C GLU A 130 10.60 0.63 -33.78
N ASN A 131 10.84 1.74 -33.07
CA ASN A 131 12.05 1.95 -32.26
C ASN A 131 12.17 0.92 -31.11
N LEU A 132 11.07 0.61 -30.41
CA LEU A 132 11.06 -0.42 -29.36
C LEU A 132 11.31 -1.82 -29.93
N GLU A 133 10.80 -2.13 -31.13
CA GLU A 133 11.09 -3.39 -31.82
C GLU A 133 12.56 -3.47 -32.28
N GLU A 134 13.14 -2.40 -32.83
CA GLU A 134 14.57 -2.37 -33.18
C GLU A 134 15.46 -2.56 -31.93
N GLN A 135 15.16 -1.89 -30.83
CA GLN A 135 15.87 -2.08 -29.55
C GLN A 135 15.77 -3.53 -29.06
N ALA A 136 14.58 -4.16 -29.13
CA ALA A 136 14.40 -5.55 -28.77
C ALA A 136 15.18 -6.52 -29.68
N LEU A 137 15.28 -6.24 -30.98
CA LEU A 137 16.09 -7.00 -31.93
C LEU A 137 17.61 -6.82 -31.68
N SER A 138 18.03 -5.61 -31.33
CA SER A 138 19.41 -5.28 -30.98
C SER A 138 19.86 -6.02 -29.70
N LEU A 139 19.07 -5.95 -28.63
CA LEU A 139 19.34 -6.65 -27.37
C LEU A 139 19.39 -8.18 -27.53
N ARG A 140 18.48 -8.77 -28.33
CA ARG A 140 18.53 -10.21 -28.65
C ARG A 140 19.82 -10.62 -29.37
N ARG A 141 20.32 -9.77 -30.28
CA ARG A 141 21.58 -9.98 -31.00
C ARG A 141 22.77 -9.94 -30.05
N GLU A 142 22.85 -8.91 -29.21
CA GLU A 142 23.93 -8.69 -28.24
C GLU A 142 23.99 -9.81 -27.18
N ILE A 143 22.83 -10.31 -26.71
CA ILE A 143 22.73 -11.48 -25.83
C ILE A 143 23.25 -12.75 -26.54
N GLY A 144 22.93 -12.92 -27.83
CA GLY A 144 23.46 -14.02 -28.64
C GLY A 144 24.98 -14.00 -28.73
N GLU A 145 25.56 -12.84 -29.06
CA GLU A 145 27.01 -12.63 -29.19
C GLU A 145 27.76 -12.84 -27.86
N LYS A 146 27.26 -12.25 -26.75
CA LYS A 146 27.84 -12.46 -25.41
C LYS A 146 27.81 -13.93 -24.98
N ASN A 147 26.76 -14.67 -25.33
CA ASN A 147 26.68 -16.11 -25.05
C ASN A 147 27.71 -16.94 -25.84
N VAL A 148 28.14 -16.51 -27.04
CA VAL A 148 29.24 -17.16 -27.76
C VAL A 148 30.54 -17.00 -26.99
N HIS A 149 30.90 -15.79 -26.57
CA HIS A 149 32.14 -15.56 -25.79
C HIS A 149 32.16 -16.27 -24.44
N VAL A 150 31.02 -16.34 -23.74
CA VAL A 150 30.89 -17.15 -22.51
C VAL A 150 31.15 -18.63 -22.80
N LYS A 151 30.64 -19.16 -23.92
CA LYS A 151 30.88 -20.54 -24.34
C LYS A 151 32.34 -20.80 -24.70
N GLU A 152 32.97 -19.92 -25.49
CA GLU A 152 34.41 -19.99 -25.81
C GLU A 152 35.29 -20.01 -24.55
N LEU A 153 34.93 -19.22 -23.54
CA LEU A 153 35.65 -19.17 -22.27
C LEU A 153 35.47 -20.46 -21.46
N ILE A 154 34.24 -20.99 -21.41
CA ILE A 154 33.95 -22.28 -20.76
C ILE A 154 34.71 -23.43 -21.43
N ASP A 155 34.77 -23.46 -22.77
CA ASP A 155 35.44 -24.52 -23.51
C ASP A 155 36.97 -24.44 -23.36
N LYS A 156 37.57 -23.24 -23.31
CA LYS A 156 38.98 -23.04 -22.93
C LYS A 156 39.29 -23.49 -21.48
N PHE A 157 38.38 -23.26 -20.54
CA PHE A 157 38.53 -23.78 -19.17
C PHE A 157 38.44 -25.31 -19.11
N ARG A 158 37.59 -25.95 -19.93
CA ARG A 158 37.50 -27.42 -20.03
C ARG A 158 38.80 -28.02 -20.59
N GLU A 159 39.35 -27.42 -21.64
CA GLU A 159 40.64 -27.78 -22.23
C GLU A 159 41.77 -27.71 -21.19
N LEU A 160 41.91 -26.56 -20.50
CA LEU A 160 42.90 -26.37 -19.45
C LEU A 160 42.76 -27.38 -18.29
N ILE A 161 41.53 -27.74 -17.91
CA ILE A 161 41.29 -28.76 -16.87
C ILE A 161 41.71 -30.16 -17.35
N ALA A 162 41.50 -30.50 -18.62
CA ALA A 162 41.93 -31.76 -19.20
C ALA A 162 43.46 -31.87 -19.29
N ASP A 163 44.14 -30.79 -19.69
CA ASP A 163 45.60 -30.69 -19.67
C ASP A 163 46.15 -30.90 -18.25
N ILE A 164 45.68 -30.11 -17.28
CA ILE A 164 46.11 -30.23 -15.87
C ILE A 164 45.87 -31.65 -15.33
N SER A 165 44.73 -32.26 -15.64
CA SER A 165 44.41 -33.64 -15.26
C SER A 165 45.39 -34.66 -15.87
N THR A 166 45.90 -34.40 -17.07
CA THR A 166 46.91 -35.22 -17.74
C THR A 166 48.26 -35.12 -17.02
N TRP A 167 48.68 -33.91 -16.62
CA TRP A 167 49.92 -33.69 -15.85
C TRP A 167 49.86 -34.21 -14.39
N GLN A 168 48.65 -34.36 -13.82
CA GLN A 168 48.44 -34.88 -12.47
C GLN A 168 48.25 -36.40 -12.39
N SER A 169 48.25 -37.11 -13.52
CA SER A 169 48.14 -38.56 -13.53
C SER A 169 49.40 -39.22 -12.93
N PRO A 170 49.30 -40.06 -11.89
CA PRO A 170 50.48 -40.67 -11.28
C PRO A 170 51.22 -41.61 -12.23
N CYS A 171 52.45 -41.27 -12.59
CA CYS A 171 53.36 -42.20 -13.24
C CYS A 171 53.55 -43.43 -12.34
N SER A 172 52.97 -44.56 -12.72
CA SER A 172 53.18 -45.84 -12.03
C SER A 172 54.61 -46.30 -12.27
N VAL A 173 55.32 -46.54 -11.17
CA VAL A 173 56.73 -47.01 -11.11
C VAL A 173 56.81 -48.49 -10.73
#